data_AF-A0A520FLL9-F1
#
_entry.id   AF-A0A520FLL9-F1
#
_cell.length_a   1.000
_cell.length_b   1.000
_cell.length_c   1.000
_cell.angle_alpha   90.00
_cell.angle_beta   90.00
_cell.angle_gamma   90.00
#
_symmetry.space_group_name_H-M   'P 1'
#
loop_
_entity.id
_entity.type
_entity.pdbx_description
1 polymer ?
#
loop_
_entity_poly.entity_id
_entity_poly.type
_entity_poly.pdbx_seq_one_letter_code
_entity_poly.pdbx_strand_id
1 'polypeptide(L)'
;MSEPPYQPTLAQLRAFAAVATHLHFGSAATDLGISQPTLSQGLAALETGLGVIQRSTRRAILTTIGRRLLPHAQRTLDATEEFVAMASGATGPPLLHPPDEDRADASPSSRSPRGRRRRGPR
;
A
#
# COMPACT_ATOMS: atom_id res chain seq x y z
N MET A 1 20.05 18.77 -21.00
CA MET A 1 19.67 17.35 -21.12
C MET A 1 19.22 16.92 -19.75
N SER A 2 17.92 16.76 -19.52
CA SER A 2 17.43 16.23 -18.24
C SER A 2 17.67 14.73 -18.25
N GLU A 3 18.64 14.24 -17.49
CA GLU A 3 18.74 12.79 -17.23
C GLU A 3 17.39 12.31 -16.67
N PRO A 4 16.84 11.20 -17.17
CA PRO A 4 15.60 10.67 -16.63
C PRO A 4 15.81 10.40 -15.13
N PRO A 5 14.87 10.82 -14.27
CA PRO A 5 15.01 10.62 -12.84
C PRO A 5 15.17 9.12 -12.57
N TYR A 6 16.16 8.77 -11.75
CA TYR A 6 16.41 7.38 -11.41
C TYR A 6 15.16 6.75 -10.79
N GLN A 7 14.64 5.70 -11.42
CA GLN A 7 13.45 4.96 -10.98
C GLN A 7 13.86 3.60 -10.43
N PRO A 8 13.75 3.38 -9.12
CA PRO A 8 14.07 2.10 -8.52
C PRO A 8 13.03 1.04 -8.85
N THR A 9 13.47 -0.20 -9.05
CA THR A 9 12.57 -1.34 -9.20
C THR A 9 12.05 -1.81 -7.84
N LEU A 10 10.93 -2.54 -7.82
CA LEU A 10 10.39 -3.12 -6.59
C LEU A 10 11.39 -4.08 -5.91
N ALA A 11 12.18 -4.83 -6.69
CA ALA A 11 13.23 -5.70 -6.14
C ALA A 11 14.32 -4.89 -5.41
N GLN A 12 14.69 -3.74 -5.96
CA GLN A 12 15.63 -2.83 -5.31
C GLN A 12 15.04 -2.22 -4.03
N LEU A 13 13.77 -1.83 -4.04
CA LEU A 13 13.08 -1.36 -2.84
C LEU A 13 13.02 -2.43 -1.73
N ARG A 14 12.78 -3.70 -2.08
CA ARG A 14 12.84 -4.83 -1.12
C ARG A 14 14.24 -5.00 -0.54
N ALA A 15 15.27 -4.99 -1.41
CA ALA A 15 16.66 -5.06 -0.99
C ALA A 15 17.02 -3.93 0.01
N PHE A 16 16.57 -2.71 -0.28
CA PHE A 16 16.76 -1.57 0.60
C PHE A 16 16.03 -1.71 1.93
N ALA A 17 14.73 -2.06 1.91
CA ALA A 17 13.95 -2.23 3.13
C ALA A 17 14.54 -3.33 4.04
N ALA A 18 14.94 -4.47 3.46
CA ALA A 18 15.57 -5.55 4.21
C ALA A 18 16.90 -5.10 4.87
N VAL A 19 17.79 -4.47 4.10
CA VAL A 19 19.06 -3.98 4.67
C VAL A 19 18.84 -2.88 5.70
N ALA A 20 17.82 -2.05 5.52
CA ALA A 20 17.48 -1.00 6.47
C ALA A 20 16.98 -1.55 7.82
N THR A 21 16.25 -2.66 7.79
CA THR A 21 15.76 -3.36 8.99
C THR A 21 16.88 -4.09 9.71
N HIS A 22 17.72 -4.84 8.99
CA HIS A 22 18.72 -5.72 9.60
C HIS A 22 20.06 -5.02 9.88
N LEU A 23 20.38 -3.93 9.19
CA LEU A 23 21.69 -3.25 9.20
C LEU A 23 22.89 -4.16 8.86
N HIS A 24 22.61 -5.38 8.38
CA HIS A 24 23.57 -6.40 8.06
C HIS A 24 23.18 -7.12 6.76
N PHE A 25 24.08 -7.10 5.79
CA PHE A 25 23.82 -7.65 4.46
C PHE A 25 23.56 -9.16 4.48
N GLY A 26 24.24 -9.91 5.35
CA GLY A 26 24.02 -11.35 5.49
C GLY A 26 22.59 -11.65 5.95
N SER A 27 22.17 -11.06 7.07
CA SER A 27 20.82 -11.23 7.62
C SER A 27 19.74 -10.78 6.64
N ALA A 28 19.94 -9.64 5.97
CA ALA A 28 19.00 -9.16 4.94
C ALA A 28 18.93 -10.09 3.71
N ALA A 29 20.04 -10.68 3.29
CA ALA A 29 20.06 -11.62 2.18
C ALA A 29 19.33 -12.93 2.54
N THR A 30 19.54 -13.42 3.76
CA THR A 30 18.83 -14.59 4.31
C THR A 30 17.32 -14.33 4.40
N ASP A 31 16.91 -13.17 4.89
CA ASP A 31 15.49 -12.76 5.00
C ASP A 31 14.80 -12.72 3.63
N LEU A 32 15.52 -12.24 2.61
CA LEU A 32 15.03 -12.19 1.23
C LEU A 32 15.20 -13.51 0.45
N GLY A 33 15.82 -14.54 1.05
CA GLY A 33 16.09 -15.81 0.38
C GLY A 33 17.04 -15.72 -0.83
N ILE A 34 17.92 -14.71 -0.86
CA ILE A 34 18.87 -14.47 -1.95
C ILE A 34 20.32 -14.53 -1.49
N SER A 35 21.25 -14.57 -2.45
CA SER A 35 22.67 -14.46 -2.14
C SER A 35 23.06 -13.02 -1.76
N GLN A 36 24.05 -12.85 -0.88
CA GLN A 36 24.59 -11.53 -0.54
C GLN A 36 25.14 -10.76 -1.77
N PRO A 37 25.82 -11.38 -2.75
CA PRO A 37 26.20 -10.70 -4.00
C PRO A 37 24.99 -10.14 -4.76
N THR A 38 23.91 -10.90 -4.89
CA THR A 38 22.66 -10.46 -5.52
C THR A 38 22.08 -9.25 -4.79
N LEU A 39 22.02 -9.30 -3.45
CA LEU A 39 21.57 -8.19 -2.63
C LEU A 39 22.42 -6.93 -2.84
N SER A 40 23.75 -7.09 -2.85
CA SER A 40 24.70 -5.98 -3.01
C SER A 40 24.58 -5.33 -4.39
N GLN A 41 24.35 -6.12 -5.44
CA GLN A 41 24.10 -5.61 -6.79
C GLN A 41 22.78 -4.85 -6.87
N GLY A 42 21.71 -5.36 -6.23
CA GLY A 42 20.41 -4.67 -6.16
C GLY A 42 20.52 -3.29 -5.47
N LEU A 43 21.37 -3.18 -4.45
CA LEU A 43 21.59 -1.94 -3.72
C LEU A 43 22.51 -0.94 -4.42
N ALA A 44 23.47 -1.37 -5.21
CA ALA A 44 24.44 -0.48 -5.86
C ALA A 44 23.78 0.61 -6.72
N ALA A 45 22.68 0.29 -7.39
CA ALA A 45 21.91 1.25 -8.18
C ALA A 45 21.21 2.29 -7.30
N LEU A 46 20.69 1.88 -6.14
CA LEU A 46 20.07 2.78 -5.17
C LEU A 46 21.10 3.66 -4.45
N GLU A 47 22.29 3.11 -4.17
CA GLU A 47 23.43 3.84 -3.62
C GLU A 47 23.83 5.00 -4.56
N THR A 48 23.99 4.70 -5.85
CA THR A 48 24.40 5.68 -6.86
C THR A 48 23.28 6.66 -7.22
N GLY A 49 22.04 6.17 -7.35
CA GLY A 49 20.90 6.96 -7.82
C GLY A 49 20.25 7.83 -6.75
N LEU A 50 20.21 7.38 -5.49
CA LEU A 50 19.47 8.04 -4.41
C LEU A 50 20.30 8.31 -3.14
N GLY A 51 21.50 7.74 -3.01
CA GLY A 51 22.35 7.94 -1.83
C GLY A 51 21.72 7.46 -0.52
N VAL A 52 20.91 6.40 -0.55
CA VAL A 52 20.14 5.92 0.62
C VAL A 52 20.95 5.10 1.62
N ILE A 53 22.05 4.49 1.16
CA ILE A 53 22.95 3.67 1.97
C ILE A 53 24.38 4.09 1.73
N GLN A 54 25.20 4.03 2.79
CA GLN A 54 26.65 4.12 2.72
C GLN A 54 27.26 2.77 3.07
N ARG A 55 28.28 2.38 2.29
CA ARG A 55 29.04 1.16 2.54
C ARG A 55 29.95 1.34 3.74
N SER A 56 29.84 0.41 4.68
CA SER A 56 30.87 0.14 5.68
C SER A 56 31.32 -1.33 5.53
N THR A 57 32.54 -1.64 5.96
CA THR A 57 33.17 -2.95 5.76
C THR A 57 32.47 -4.10 6.49
N ARG A 58 31.59 -3.81 7.47
CA ARG A 58 30.90 -4.84 8.26
C ARG A 58 29.39 -4.62 8.44
N ARG A 59 28.88 -3.42 8.15
CA ARG A 59 27.49 -3.03 8.41
C ARG A 59 26.96 -2.12 7.31
N ALA A 60 25.65 -2.09 7.13
CA ALA A 60 25.01 -1.07 6.34
C ALA A 60 24.74 0.16 7.21
N ILE A 61 25.10 1.34 6.71
CA ILE A 61 24.77 2.61 7.36
C ILE A 61 23.73 3.31 6.50
N LEU A 62 22.52 3.48 7.02
CA LEU A 62 21.53 4.34 6.35
C LEU A 62 21.99 5.80 6.41
N THR A 63 21.86 6.48 5.28
CA THR A 63 21.99 7.94 5.26
C THR A 63 20.75 8.59 5.89
N THR A 64 20.83 9.89 6.14
CA THR A 64 19.65 10.66 6.59
C THR A 64 18.49 10.56 5.58
N ILE A 65 18.81 10.55 4.29
CA ILE A 65 17.81 10.36 3.22
C ILE A 65 17.27 8.94 3.28
N GLY A 66 18.13 7.93 3.43
CA GLY A 66 17.69 6.53 3.57
C GLY A 66 16.70 6.34 4.71
N ARG A 67 16.99 6.86 5.91
CA ARG A 67 16.06 6.79 7.04
C ARG A 67 14.70 7.43 6.74
N ARG A 68 14.69 8.56 6.03
CA ARG A 68 13.45 9.24 5.63
C ARG A 68 12.68 8.48 4.55
N LEU A 69 13.37 7.82 3.63
CA LEU A 69 12.75 7.10 2.52
C LEU A 69 12.29 5.68 2.88
N LEU A 70 12.81 5.07 3.95
CA LEU A 70 12.40 3.75 4.42
C LEU A 70 10.86 3.57 4.53
N PRO A 71 10.12 4.43 5.25
CA PRO A 71 8.66 4.29 5.33
C PRO A 71 7.96 4.45 3.98
N HIS A 72 8.54 5.19 3.04
CA HIS A 72 7.98 5.31 1.69
C HIS A 72 8.22 4.04 0.87
N ALA A 73 9.41 3.43 0.97
CA ALA A 73 9.71 2.16 0.33
C ALA A 73 8.78 1.05 0.83
N GLN A 74 8.56 0.96 2.14
CA GLN A 74 7.64 0.00 2.75
C GLN A 74 6.21 0.16 2.20
N ARG A 75 5.65 1.38 2.23
CA ARG A 75 4.30 1.64 1.68
C ARG A 75 4.15 1.29 0.21
N THR A 76 5.19 1.52 -0.61
CA THR A 76 5.16 1.13 -2.03
C THR A 76 5.12 -0.38 -2.20
N LEU A 77 5.85 -1.12 -1.36
CA LEU A 77 5.84 -2.59 -1.36
C LEU A 77 4.49 -3.12 -0.88
N ASP A 78 3.95 -2.57 0.21
CA ASP A 78 2.63 -2.92 0.74
C ASP A 78 1.53 -2.71 -0.30
N ALA A 79 1.52 -1.55 -0.97
CA ALA A 79 0.56 -1.24 -2.03
C ALA A 79 0.68 -2.19 -3.23
N THR A 80 1.89 -2.68 -3.52
CA THR A 80 2.10 -3.69 -4.57
C THR A 80 1.52 -5.04 -4.15
N GLU A 81 1.72 -5.43 -2.89
CA GLU A 81 1.16 -6.68 -2.35
C GLU A 81 -0.37 -6.63 -2.32
N GLU A 82 -0.96 -5.51 -1.90
CA GLU A 82 -2.40 -5.26 -1.94
C GLU A 82 -2.94 -5.35 -3.37
N PHE A 83 -2.26 -4.73 -4.34
CA PHE A 83 -2.63 -4.80 -5.76
C PHE A 83 -2.67 -6.26 -6.26
N VAL A 84 -1.67 -7.07 -5.93
CA VAL A 84 -1.60 -8.48 -6.32
C VAL A 84 -2.67 -9.30 -5.60
N ALA A 85 -2.94 -9.03 -4.32
CA ALA A 85 -3.97 -9.71 -3.55
C ALA A 85 -5.37 -9.48 -4.13
N MET A 86 -5.69 -8.23 -4.48
CA MET A 86 -6.94 -7.87 -5.15
C MET A 86 -7.07 -8.57 -6.51
N ALA A 87 -6.01 -8.57 -7.33
CA ALA A 87 -6.01 -9.23 -8.63
C ALA A 87 -6.18 -10.76 -8.55
N SER A 88 -5.65 -11.38 -7.48
CA SER A 88 -5.70 -12.84 -7.29
C SER A 88 -7.04 -13.34 -6.73
N GLY A 89 -8.02 -12.45 -6.53
CA GLY A 89 -9.31 -12.78 -5.92
C GLY A 89 -9.20 -13.19 -4.45
N ALA A 90 -8.04 -12.97 -3.84
CA ALA A 90 -7.81 -13.20 -2.42
C ALA A 90 -8.31 -12.00 -1.62
N THR A 91 -9.59 -11.66 -1.75
CA THR A 91 -10.26 -10.80 -0.76
C THR A 91 -11.76 -11.10 -0.80
N GLY A 92 -12.29 -11.61 0.31
CA GLY A 92 -13.65 -11.23 0.71
C GLY A 92 -13.70 -9.69 0.71
N PRO A 93 -14.81 -9.08 0.27
CA PRO A 93 -14.82 -7.72 -0.25
C PRO A 93 -14.23 -6.70 0.74
N PRO A 94 -13.43 -5.72 0.27
CA PRO A 94 -13.08 -4.58 1.09
C PRO A 94 -14.38 -3.83 1.38
N LEU A 95 -14.78 -3.81 2.66
CA LEU A 95 -15.81 -2.92 3.16
C LEU A 95 -15.28 -1.48 3.06
N LEU A 96 -15.30 -0.93 1.85
CA LEU A 96 -15.40 0.50 1.69
C LEU A 96 -16.80 0.86 2.18
N HIS A 97 -16.89 1.43 3.38
CA HIS A 97 -18.10 2.10 3.82
C HIS A 97 -18.51 3.07 2.69
N PRO A 98 -19.74 3.00 2.17
CA PRO A 98 -20.24 4.08 1.33
C PRO A 98 -20.15 5.39 2.13
N PRO A 99 -19.72 6.51 1.53
CA PRO A 99 -19.89 7.81 2.18
C PRO A 99 -21.39 8.00 2.42
N ASP A 100 -21.73 8.46 3.61
CA ASP A 100 -23.09 8.71 4.09
C ASP A 100 -24.02 9.26 2.99
N GLU A 101 -24.89 8.42 2.42
CA GLU A 101 -26.10 8.87 1.73
C GLU A 101 -27.21 9.05 2.77
N ASP A 102 -26.96 9.94 3.73
CA ASP A 102 -28.04 10.58 4.47
C ASP A 102 -28.44 11.85 3.71
N ARG A 103 -29.31 11.71 2.71
CA ARG A 103 -30.36 12.71 2.48
C ARG A 103 -31.45 12.27 1.51
N ALA A 104 -32.66 12.36 2.06
CA ALA A 104 -33.91 12.70 1.38
C ALA A 104 -34.56 11.59 0.53
N ASP A 105 -35.43 10.82 1.20
CA ASP A 105 -36.86 10.95 0.87
C ASP A 105 -37.73 10.69 2.10
N ALA A 106 -37.87 11.76 2.90
CA ALA A 106 -38.90 11.85 3.91
C ALA A 106 -40.20 12.34 3.27
N SER A 107 -41.19 11.44 3.23
CA SER A 107 -42.63 11.70 3.38
C SER A 107 -43.39 12.38 2.21
N PRO A 108 -44.74 12.23 2.07
CA PRO A 108 -45.69 11.98 3.16
C PRO A 108 -46.88 11.01 2.89
N SER A 109 -47.26 10.34 3.98
CA SER A 109 -48.64 10.26 4.51
C SER A 109 -49.81 10.19 3.51
N SER A 110 -50.28 8.97 3.22
CA SER A 110 -51.65 8.74 2.75
C SER A 110 -52.57 8.34 3.91
N ARG A 111 -52.97 9.33 4.70
CA ARG A 111 -54.08 9.20 5.66
C ARG A 111 -55.36 9.77 5.03
N SER A 112 -56.32 8.86 4.75
CA SER A 112 -57.80 8.97 4.75
C SER A 112 -58.48 10.33 4.50
N PRO A 113 -59.67 10.42 3.85
CA PRO A 113 -60.85 9.66 4.31
C PRO A 113 -61.91 9.33 3.23
N ARG A 114 -62.76 8.32 3.46
CA ARG A 114 -64.15 8.35 2.93
C ARG A 114 -65.03 7.33 3.64
N GLY A 115 -65.59 7.75 4.78
CA GLY A 115 -66.88 7.25 5.22
C GLY A 115 -67.98 8.03 4.51
N ARG A 116 -68.92 7.33 3.86
CA ARG A 116 -70.37 7.62 3.88
C ARG A 116 -71.17 6.57 3.08
N ARG A 117 -71.87 5.72 3.85
CA ARG A 117 -73.33 5.42 3.79
C ARG A 117 -73.96 5.17 2.42
N ARG A 118 -74.63 4.01 2.25
CA ARG A 118 -76.09 3.80 1.97
C ARG A 118 -76.42 2.32 2.27
N ARG A 119 -77.15 1.96 3.34
CA ARG A 119 -78.62 1.79 3.46
C ARG A 119 -79.32 1.10 2.28
N GLY A 120 -79.92 -0.06 2.55
CA GLY A 120 -81.01 -0.71 1.80
C GLY A 120 -81.49 -1.98 2.54
N PRO A 121 -82.78 -2.14 2.91
CA PRO A 121 -83.23 -3.18 3.85
C PRO A 121 -84.03 -4.34 3.21
N ARG A 122 -84.07 -5.44 3.97
CA ARG A 122 -85.05 -6.56 4.05
C ARG A 122 -85.25 -7.45 2.84
#